data_AF-A0A9D1FT13-F1
#
_entry.id   AF-A0A9D1FT13-F1
#
_cell.length_a   1.000
_cell.length_b   1.000
_cell.length_c   1.000
_cell.angle_alpha   90.00
_cell.angle_beta   90.00
_cell.angle_gamma   90.00
#
_symmetry.space_group_name_H-M   'P 1'
#
loop_
_entity.id
_entity.type
_entity.pdbx_description
1 polymer ?
#
loop_
_entity_poly.entity_id
_entity_poly.type
_entity_poly.pdbx_seq_one_letter_code
_entity_poly.pdbx_strand_id
1 'polypeptide(L)'
;MLKLLGLLLVIAAGSFAGLQASLKLGRREKNLELFSRFVQNAETEIQFSGMPVADVVERHGGELSFLRRCTELCREGMDFSGAWDQAVSEDPGFSDGDASLLLEFGKGFGATDVQGQAAHCRLTLELTRQRLKDAREERRQKARLYRMLGMLGGIGTALFFC
;
A
#
# COMPACT_ATOMS: atom_id res chain seq x y z
N MET A 1 -41.04 11.45 12.76
CA MET A 1 -40.14 10.26 12.72
C MET A 1 -39.17 10.29 11.55
N LEU A 2 -39.60 10.56 10.30
CA LEU A 2 -38.70 10.64 9.14
C LEU A 2 -37.52 11.62 9.29
N LYS A 3 -37.75 12.80 9.88
CA LYS A 3 -36.69 13.82 10.10
C LYS A 3 -35.56 13.30 11.00
N LEU A 4 -35.90 12.59 12.07
CA LEU A 4 -34.93 12.03 13.03
C LEU A 4 -34.09 10.93 12.37
N LEU A 5 -34.73 10.11 11.53
CA LEU A 5 -34.05 9.05 10.78
C LEU A 5 -33.06 9.62 9.75
N GLY A 6 -33.47 10.68 9.02
CA GLY A 6 -32.59 11.39 8.09
C GLY A 6 -31.36 11.98 8.78
N LEU A 7 -31.56 12.61 9.95
CA LEU A 7 -30.48 13.16 10.76
C LEU A 7 -29.45 12.10 11.17
N LEU A 8 -29.94 10.95 11.65
CA LEU A 8 -29.09 9.82 12.03
C LEU A 8 -28.30 9.26 10.85
N LEU A 9 -28.92 9.16 9.66
CA LEU A 9 -28.24 8.70 8.45
C LEU A 9 -27.09 9.63 8.04
N VAL A 10 -27.28 10.94 8.13
CA VAL A 10 -26.25 11.93 7.80
C VAL A 10 -25.05 11.81 8.76
N ILE A 11 -25.31 11.70 10.06
CA ILE A 11 -24.25 11.52 11.07
C ILE A 11 -23.50 10.19 10.84
N ALA A 12 -24.23 9.11 10.54
CA ALA A 12 -23.64 7.81 10.25
C ALA A 12 -22.75 7.86 8.99
N ALA A 13 -23.20 8.51 7.91
CA ALA A 13 -22.43 8.67 6.69
C ALA A 13 -21.12 9.45 6.92
N GLY A 14 -21.19 10.58 7.65
CA GLY A 14 -19.99 11.36 8.01
C GLY A 14 -19.00 10.55 8.86
N SER A 15 -19.50 9.84 9.87
CA SER A 15 -18.69 8.97 10.73
C SER A 15 -18.03 7.84 9.93
N PHE A 16 -18.77 7.23 9.00
CA PHE A 16 -18.27 6.18 8.12
C PHE A 16 -17.17 6.70 7.18
N ALA A 17 -17.36 7.89 6.58
CA ALA A 17 -16.34 8.52 5.75
C ALA A 17 -15.05 8.81 6.54
N GLY A 18 -15.16 9.36 7.76
CA GLY A 18 -14.03 9.60 8.64
C GLY A 18 -13.29 8.32 9.05
N LEU A 19 -14.03 7.23 9.29
CA LEU A 19 -13.46 5.92 9.57
C LEU A 19 -12.71 5.35 8.36
N GLN A 20 -13.30 5.40 7.17
CA GLN A 20 -12.63 4.93 5.95
C GLN A 20 -11.32 5.67 5.69
N ALA A 21 -11.30 7.00 5.81
CA ALA A 21 -10.09 7.79 5.67
C ALA A 21 -9.02 7.38 6.69
N SER A 22 -9.42 7.12 7.95
CA SER A 22 -8.52 6.61 8.98
C SER A 22 -7.98 5.21 8.67
N LEU A 23 -8.79 4.32 8.09
CA LEU A 23 -8.36 2.96 7.73
C LEU A 23 -7.39 2.96 6.55
N LYS A 24 -7.57 3.87 5.58
CA LYS A 24 -6.65 4.04 4.45
C LYS A 24 -5.22 4.33 4.91
N LEU A 25 -5.05 5.17 5.94
CA LEU A 25 -3.74 5.45 6.54
C LEU A 25 -3.09 4.20 7.14
N GLY A 26 -3.86 3.38 7.86
CA GLY A 26 -3.36 2.13 8.44
C GLY A 26 -3.01 1.07 7.39
N ARG A 27 -3.78 1.02 6.28
CA ARG A 27 -3.51 0.11 5.17
C ARG A 27 -2.22 0.48 4.43
N ARG A 28 -2.00 1.78 4.17
CA ARG A 28 -0.74 2.28 3.59
C ARG A 28 0.47 1.88 4.43
N GLU A 29 0.41 2.12 5.74
CA GLU A 29 1.47 1.71 6.68
C GLU A 29 1.76 0.21 6.60
N LYS A 30 0.71 -0.62 6.72
CA LYS A 30 0.85 -2.07 6.66
C LYS A 30 1.46 -2.53 5.34
N ASN A 31 1.02 -1.98 4.21
CA ASN A 31 1.52 -2.32 2.89
C ASN A 31 3.00 -1.97 2.72
N LEU A 32 3.44 -0.80 3.20
CA LEU A 32 4.86 -0.42 3.20
C LEU A 32 5.71 -1.33 4.11
N GLU A 33 5.17 -1.74 5.26
CA GLU A 33 5.85 -2.70 6.13
C GLU A 33 6.02 -4.06 5.44
N LEU A 34 4.95 -4.59 4.84
CA LEU A 34 5.00 -5.83 4.07
C LEU A 34 5.97 -5.73 2.89
N PHE A 35 5.97 -4.61 2.17
CA PHE A 35 6.92 -4.40 1.06
C PHE A 35 8.37 -4.36 1.54
N SER A 36 8.64 -3.70 2.67
CA SER A 36 9.99 -3.70 3.25
C SER A 36 10.48 -5.11 3.61
N ARG A 37 9.59 -5.97 4.14
CA ARG A 37 9.92 -7.37 4.43
C ARG A 37 10.14 -8.17 3.15
N PHE A 38 9.31 -7.95 2.14
CA PHE A 38 9.48 -8.58 0.83
C PHE A 38 10.84 -8.22 0.21
N VAL A 39 11.22 -6.94 0.17
CA VAL A 39 12.52 -6.49 -0.39
C VAL A 39 13.69 -7.09 0.39
N GLN A 40 13.59 -7.17 1.72
CA GLN A 40 14.62 -7.80 2.55
C GLN A 40 14.76 -9.31 2.28
N ASN A 41 13.65 -10.02 2.11
CA ASN A 41 13.66 -11.44 1.74
C ASN A 41 14.25 -11.63 0.34
N ALA A 42 13.87 -10.78 -0.61
CA ALA A 42 14.39 -10.80 -1.97
C ALA A 42 15.91 -10.57 -2.01
N GLU A 43 16.43 -9.61 -1.24
CA GLU A 43 17.87 -9.40 -1.09
C GLU A 43 18.58 -10.69 -0.61
N THR A 44 18.01 -11.35 0.40
CA THR A 44 18.58 -12.55 0.99
C THR A 44 18.60 -13.72 0.00
N GLU A 45 17.46 -14.00 -0.65
CA GLU A 45 17.36 -15.11 -1.61
C GLU A 45 18.25 -14.90 -2.84
N ILE A 46 18.40 -13.66 -3.31
CA ILE A 46 19.27 -13.34 -4.46
C ILE A 46 20.74 -13.47 -4.08
N GLN A 47 21.14 -13.06 -2.87
CA GLN A 47 22.52 -13.18 -2.41
C GLN A 47 22.94 -14.63 -2.12
N PHE A 48 22.05 -15.45 -1.55
CA PHE A 48 22.42 -16.76 -1.00
C PHE A 48 21.88 -17.96 -1.78
N SER A 49 20.76 -17.82 -2.47
CA SER A 49 20.05 -18.95 -3.11
C SER A 49 20.15 -18.94 -4.63
N GLY A 50 20.51 -17.80 -5.24
CA GLY A 50 20.52 -17.64 -6.71
C GLY A 50 19.13 -17.81 -7.33
N MET A 51 18.08 -17.60 -6.54
CA MET A 51 16.70 -17.87 -6.93
C MET A 51 16.22 -16.87 -8.01
N PRO A 52 15.54 -17.34 -9.06
CA PRO A 52 14.89 -16.45 -10.02
C PRO A 52 13.90 -15.50 -9.36
N VAL A 53 13.83 -14.30 -9.90
CA VAL A 53 13.06 -13.19 -9.32
C VAL A 53 11.56 -13.47 -9.26
N ALA A 54 11.03 -14.18 -10.25
CA ALA A 54 9.63 -14.62 -10.26
C ALA A 54 9.31 -15.57 -9.10
N ASP A 55 10.21 -16.50 -8.77
CA ASP A 55 10.04 -17.45 -7.68
C ASP A 55 10.10 -16.75 -6.31
N VAL A 56 10.94 -15.71 -6.19
CA VAL A 56 10.99 -14.85 -5.00
C VAL A 56 9.65 -14.15 -4.78
N VAL A 57 9.04 -13.62 -5.85
CA VAL A 57 7.71 -12.99 -5.79
C VAL A 57 6.63 -13.99 -5.39
N GLU A 58 6.64 -15.18 -5.96
CA GLU A 58 5.66 -16.21 -5.63
C GLU A 58 5.80 -16.69 -4.17
N ARG A 59 7.03 -16.85 -3.70
CA ARG A 59 7.33 -17.35 -2.34
C ARG A 59 7.08 -16.33 -1.24
N HIS A 60 7.44 -15.06 -1.46
CA HIS A 60 7.42 -14.03 -0.43
C HIS A 60 6.38 -12.93 -0.65
N GLY A 61 5.71 -12.90 -1.80
CA GLY A 61 4.77 -11.85 -2.17
C GLY A 61 3.32 -12.06 -1.75
N GLY A 62 2.97 -13.23 -1.20
CA GLY A 62 1.57 -13.61 -0.95
C GLY A 62 0.77 -12.67 -0.03
N GLU A 63 1.43 -11.92 0.85
CA GLU A 63 0.77 -10.96 1.75
C GLU A 63 0.42 -9.62 1.07
N LEU A 64 1.03 -9.32 -0.08
CA LEU A 64 0.80 -8.09 -0.84
C LEU A 64 -0.17 -8.36 -1.99
N SER A 65 -1.22 -7.54 -2.08
CA SER A 65 -2.23 -7.65 -3.15
C SER A 65 -1.61 -7.50 -4.53
N PHE A 66 -0.78 -6.47 -4.76
CA PHE A 66 -0.15 -6.27 -6.05
C PHE A 66 0.79 -7.42 -6.45
N LEU A 67 1.54 -8.02 -5.52
CA LEU A 67 2.43 -9.14 -5.86
C LEU A 67 1.64 -10.39 -6.27
N ARG A 68 0.53 -10.69 -5.58
CA ARG A 68 -0.39 -11.75 -6.02
C ARG A 68 -0.94 -11.47 -7.42
N ARG A 69 -1.37 -10.23 -7.66
CA ARG A 69 -1.87 -9.81 -8.97
C ARG A 69 -0.79 -9.91 -10.06
N CYS A 70 0.45 -9.54 -9.73
CA CYS A 70 1.60 -9.71 -10.62
C CYS A 70 1.82 -11.19 -10.97
N THR A 71 1.79 -12.11 -10.00
CA THR A 71 1.90 -13.55 -10.26
C THR A 71 0.76 -14.07 -11.13
N GLU A 72 -0.46 -13.60 -10.92
CA GLU A 72 -1.62 -13.94 -11.76
C GLU A 72 -1.43 -13.48 -13.21
N LEU A 73 -1.05 -12.22 -13.42
CA LEU A 73 -0.79 -11.66 -14.75
C LEU A 73 0.34 -12.39 -15.48
N CYS A 74 1.41 -12.77 -14.76
CA CYS A 74 2.48 -13.59 -15.33
C CYS A 74 1.97 -14.98 -15.78
N ARG A 75 1.07 -15.61 -15.01
CA ARG A 75 0.46 -16.90 -15.38
C ARG A 75 -0.49 -16.77 -16.56
N GLU A 76 -1.10 -15.60 -16.76
CA GLU A 76 -1.90 -15.26 -17.93
C GLU A 76 -1.03 -15.00 -19.20
N GLY A 77 0.30 -15.01 -19.06
CA GLY A 77 1.25 -14.89 -20.17
C GLY A 77 1.82 -13.48 -20.37
N MET A 78 1.55 -12.55 -19.47
CA MET A 78 2.18 -11.22 -19.47
C MET A 78 3.65 -11.32 -19.04
N ASP A 79 4.51 -10.47 -19.60
CA ASP A 79 5.89 -10.38 -19.15
C ASP A 79 5.96 -9.82 -17.72
N PHE A 80 7.00 -10.19 -16.98
CA PHE A 80 7.13 -9.80 -15.57
C PHE A 80 7.12 -8.29 -15.35
N SER A 81 7.75 -7.50 -16.23
CA SER A 81 7.81 -6.05 -16.09
C SER A 81 6.44 -5.41 -16.29
N GLY A 82 5.72 -5.83 -17.34
CA GLY A 82 4.35 -5.38 -17.59
C GLY A 82 3.39 -5.80 -16.48
N ALA A 83 3.49 -7.05 -16.02
CA ALA A 83 2.68 -7.58 -14.93
C ALA A 83 2.91 -6.82 -13.61
N TRP A 84 4.17 -6.50 -13.31
CA TRP A 84 4.53 -5.70 -12.14
C TRP A 84 3.94 -4.29 -12.23
N ASP A 85 4.18 -3.59 -13.34
CA ASP A 85 3.73 -2.21 -13.52
C ASP A 85 2.21 -2.08 -13.47
N GLN A 86 1.50 -3.00 -14.13
CA GLN A 86 0.04 -3.05 -14.09
C GLN A 86 -0.47 -3.36 -12.67
N ALA A 87 0.10 -4.36 -12.00
CA ALA A 87 -0.35 -4.74 -10.67
C ALA A 87 -0.12 -3.63 -9.63
N VAL A 88 1.00 -2.90 -9.70
CA VAL A 88 1.26 -1.74 -8.84
C VAL A 88 0.27 -0.61 -9.13
N SER A 89 -0.03 -0.35 -10.41
CA SER A 89 -0.97 0.70 -10.82
C SER A 89 -2.42 0.41 -10.40
N GLU A 90 -2.80 -0.87 -10.33
CA GLU A 90 -4.12 -1.32 -9.89
C GLU A 90 -4.30 -1.34 -8.36
N ASP A 91 -3.22 -1.30 -7.56
CA ASP A 91 -3.31 -1.44 -6.11
C ASP A 91 -3.63 -0.11 -5.39
N PRO A 92 -4.84 0.05 -4.80
CA PRO A 92 -5.24 1.29 -4.12
C PRO A 92 -4.62 1.44 -2.72
N GLY A 93 -3.79 0.48 -2.30
CA GLY A 93 -3.19 0.41 -0.98
C GLY A 93 -1.92 1.25 -0.81
N PHE A 94 -1.40 1.82 -1.89
CA PHE A 94 -0.25 2.72 -1.90
C PHE A 94 -0.67 4.15 -2.23
N SER A 95 0.14 5.14 -1.81
CA SER A 95 0.03 6.49 -2.36
C SER A 95 0.75 6.57 -3.71
N ASP A 96 0.45 7.58 -4.53
CA ASP A 96 1.11 7.76 -5.84
C ASP A 96 2.64 7.83 -5.73
N GLY A 97 3.13 8.47 -4.67
CA GLY A 97 4.55 8.54 -4.37
C GLY A 97 5.14 7.18 -4.00
N ASP A 98 4.39 6.32 -3.30
CA ASP A 98 4.84 4.97 -2.95
C ASP A 98 4.77 4.06 -4.18
N ALA A 99 3.73 4.17 -4.99
CA ALA A 99 3.60 3.44 -6.26
C ALA A 99 4.79 3.75 -7.19
N SER A 100 5.22 5.01 -7.27
CA SER A 100 6.40 5.39 -8.04
C SER A 100 7.68 4.66 -7.59
N LEU A 101 7.89 4.50 -6.28
CA LEU A 101 9.01 3.73 -5.72
C LEU A 101 8.91 2.25 -6.09
N LEU A 102 7.71 1.67 -6.03
CA LEU A 102 7.47 0.27 -6.39
C LEU A 102 7.72 0.01 -7.88
N LEU A 103 7.30 0.93 -8.76
CA LEU A 103 7.56 0.87 -10.20
C LEU A 103 9.06 0.97 -10.50
N GLU A 104 9.77 1.89 -9.83
CA GLU A 104 11.22 2.02 -9.97
C GLU A 104 11.96 0.76 -9.51
N PHE A 105 11.51 0.15 -8.41
CA PHE A 105 12.05 -1.14 -7.97
C PHE A 105 11.87 -2.22 -9.04
N GLY A 106 10.67 -2.37 -9.59
CA GLY A 106 10.34 -3.39 -10.60
C GLY A 106 11.24 -3.31 -11.85
N LYS A 107 11.54 -2.10 -12.33
CA LYS A 107 12.44 -1.89 -13.49
C LYS A 107 13.84 -2.46 -13.30
N GLY A 108 14.36 -2.41 -12.07
CA GLY A 108 15.67 -2.96 -11.72
C GLY A 108 15.63 -4.37 -11.15
N PHE A 109 14.44 -4.98 -10.99
CA PHE A 109 14.30 -6.25 -10.31
C PHE A 109 14.53 -7.42 -11.28
N GLY A 110 15.72 -8.03 -11.21
CA GLY A 110 16.13 -9.13 -12.10
C GLY A 110 16.91 -8.69 -13.34
N ALA A 111 17.27 -7.41 -13.44
CA ALA A 111 17.99 -6.85 -14.58
C ALA A 111 19.52 -6.87 -14.40
N THR A 112 20.02 -7.09 -13.18
CA THR A 112 21.44 -6.92 -12.83
C THR A 112 22.07 -8.19 -12.27
N ASP A 113 23.39 -8.19 -12.15
CA ASP A 113 24.12 -9.25 -11.45
C ASP A 113 23.81 -9.25 -9.94
N VAL A 114 24.24 -10.28 -9.23
CA VAL A 114 23.92 -10.47 -7.80
C VAL A 114 24.31 -9.25 -6.95
N GLN A 115 25.48 -8.63 -7.23
CA GLN A 115 25.94 -7.46 -6.47
C GLN A 115 25.11 -6.21 -6.77
N GLY A 116 24.81 -5.93 -8.03
CA GLY A 116 23.93 -4.85 -8.44
C GLY A 116 22.52 -5.01 -7.87
N GLN A 117 22.00 -6.24 -7.91
CA GLN A 117 20.65 -6.55 -7.44
C GLN A 117 20.55 -6.40 -5.91
N ALA A 118 21.58 -6.80 -5.18
CA ALA A 118 21.70 -6.57 -3.74
C ALA A 118 21.77 -5.08 -3.38
N ALA A 119 22.50 -4.28 -4.16
CA ALA A 119 22.55 -2.83 -3.96
C ALA A 119 21.18 -2.17 -4.25
N HIS A 120 20.51 -2.60 -5.32
CA HIS A 120 19.16 -2.15 -5.69
C HIS A 120 18.12 -2.45 -4.60
N CYS A 121 18.14 -3.67 -4.05
CA CYS A 121 17.28 -4.04 -2.92
C CYS A 121 17.59 -3.20 -1.68
N ARG A 122 18.87 -2.99 -1.33
CA ARG A 122 19.24 -2.19 -0.14
C ARG A 122 18.79 -0.73 -0.25
N LEU A 123 19.00 -0.10 -1.40
CA LEU A 123 18.54 1.26 -1.66
C LEU A 123 17.02 1.35 -1.53
N THR A 124 16.30 0.43 -2.18
CA THR A 124 14.83 0.39 -2.13
C THR A 124 14.31 0.16 -0.71
N LEU A 125 14.99 -0.69 0.07
CA LEU A 125 14.64 -0.97 1.45
C LEU A 125 14.79 0.28 2.33
N GLU A 126 15.87 1.06 2.14
CA GLU A 126 16.08 2.31 2.86
C GLU A 126 15.01 3.36 2.52
N LEU A 127 14.71 3.55 1.23
CA LEU A 127 13.65 4.45 0.76
C LEU A 127 12.28 4.02 1.30
N THR A 128 11.97 2.72 1.27
CA THR A 128 10.72 2.16 1.80
C THR A 128 10.62 2.39 3.30
N ARG A 129 11.71 2.20 4.05
CA ARG A 129 11.74 2.45 5.51
C ARG A 129 11.52 3.91 5.84
N GLN A 130 12.05 4.83 5.03
CA GLN A 130 11.76 6.26 5.20
C GLN A 130 10.29 6.56 4.98
N ARG A 131 9.69 6.07 3.88
CA ARG A 131 8.25 6.22 3.61
C ARG A 131 7.37 5.57 4.68
N LEU A 132 7.79 4.45 5.24
CA LEU A 132 7.10 3.79 6.35
C LEU A 132 7.10 4.65 7.62
N LYS A 133 8.22 5.32 7.95
CA LYS A 133 8.27 6.28 9.06
C LYS A 133 7.28 7.42 8.82
N ASP A 134 7.28 7.99 7.61
CA ASP A 134 6.37 9.08 7.25
C ASP A 134 4.90 8.63 7.34
N ALA A 135 4.58 7.43 6.85
CA ALA A 135 3.22 6.86 6.93
C ALA A 135 2.77 6.60 8.38
N ARG A 136 3.68 6.15 9.25
CA ARG A 136 3.43 5.98 10.70
C ARG A 136 3.13 7.30 11.38
N GLU A 137 3.92 8.32 11.09
CA GLU A 137 3.70 9.66 11.62
C GLU A 137 2.38 10.25 11.11
N GLU A 138 2.12 10.13 9.82
CA GLU A 138 0.87 10.58 9.21
C GLU A 138 -0.34 9.90 9.85
N ARG A 139 -0.32 8.58 10.02
CA ARG A 139 -1.38 7.84 10.72
C ARG A 139 -1.55 8.34 12.14
N ARG A 140 -0.45 8.52 12.89
CA ARG A 140 -0.49 9.00 14.28
C ARG A 140 -1.17 10.37 14.38
N GLN A 141 -0.84 11.28 13.47
CA GLN A 141 -1.37 12.65 13.48
C GLN A 141 -2.82 12.72 12.94
N LYS A 142 -3.11 12.04 11.83
CA LYS A 142 -4.35 12.25 11.06
C LYS A 142 -5.46 11.25 11.36
N ALA A 143 -5.15 10.02 11.81
CA ALA A 143 -6.18 8.98 11.98
C ALA A 143 -7.26 9.39 12.98
N ARG A 144 -6.88 9.96 14.14
CA ARG A 144 -7.84 10.48 15.11
C ARG A 144 -8.59 11.69 14.57
N LEU A 145 -7.88 12.58 13.88
CA LEU A 145 -8.46 13.79 13.30
C LEU A 145 -9.55 13.49 12.27
N TYR A 146 -9.31 12.54 11.35
CA TYR A 146 -10.32 12.14 10.36
C TYR A 146 -11.57 11.53 10.98
N ARG A 147 -11.43 10.70 12.02
CA ARG A 147 -12.58 10.14 12.74
C ARG A 147 -13.39 11.24 13.42
N MET A 148 -12.73 12.19 14.07
CA MET A 148 -13.40 13.33 14.72
C MET A 148 -14.09 14.23 13.69
N LEU A 149 -13.41 14.54 12.59
CA LEU A 149 -13.96 15.40 11.53
C LEU A 149 -15.18 14.76 10.86
N GLY A 150 -15.17 13.44 10.62
CA GLY A 150 -16.32 12.72 10.09
C GLY A 150 -17.54 12.77 11.02
N MET A 151 -17.32 12.54 12.32
CA MET A 151 -18.39 12.59 13.32
C MET A 151 -18.93 14.02 13.48
N LEU A 152 -18.05 15.00 13.72
CA LEU A 152 -18.44 16.41 13.93
C LEU A 152 -19.02 17.04 12.67
N GLY A 153 -18.48 16.72 11.50
CA GLY A 153 -19.03 17.14 10.22
C GLY A 153 -20.44 16.60 10.00
N GLY A 154 -20.66 15.31 10.29
CA GLY A 154 -21.98 14.70 10.26
C GLY A 154 -22.98 15.41 11.19
N ILE A 155 -22.58 15.67 12.44
CA ILE A 155 -23.40 16.42 13.42
C ILE A 155 -23.69 17.84 12.91
N GLY A 156 -22.68 18.56 12.43
CA GLY A 156 -22.83 19.91 11.91
C GLY A 156 -23.81 19.96 10.75
N THR A 157 -23.65 19.09 9.74
CA THR A 157 -24.58 19.00 8.61
C THR A 157 -26.00 18.65 9.06
N ALA A 158 -26.14 17.72 10.00
CA ALA A 158 -27.42 17.38 10.60
C ALA A 158 -28.11 18.60 11.25
N LEU A 159 -27.36 19.43 11.99
CA LEU A 159 -27.87 20.65 12.60
C LEU A 159 -28.25 21.72 11.58
N PHE A 160 -27.56 21.82 10.44
CA PHE A 160 -27.93 22.75 9.36
C PHE A 160 -29.25 22.39 8.66
N PHE A 161 -29.63 21.11 8.65
CA PHE A 161 -30.88 20.64 8.04
C PHE A 161 -32.07 20.55 9.03
N CYS A 162 -31.83 20.81 10.32
CA CYS A 162 -32.87 20.94 11.35
C CYS A 162 -33.53 22.31 11.29
#